data_AF-A0A562JDX1-F1
#
_entry.id   AF-A0A562JDX1-F1
#
_cell.length_a   1.000
_cell.length_b   1.000
_cell.length_c   1.000
_cell.angle_alpha   90.00
_cell.angle_beta   90.00
_cell.angle_gamma   90.00
#
_symmetry.space_group_name_H-M   'P 1'
#
loop_
_entity.id
_entity.type
_entity.pdbx_description
1 polymer ?
#
loop_
_entity_poly.entity_id
_entity_poly.type
_entity_poly.pdbx_seq_one_letter_code
_entity_poly.pdbx_strand_id
1 'polypeptide(L)' 'MQNNVPYNEVDLSKDPEREQDLINLTGSRIVPAFLFEKKKWYGGTKKKHFIGFEMNEDVIRNMIEKDQF' A
#
# COMPACT_ATOMS: atom_id res chain seq x y z
N MET A 1 11.92 -10.77 -14.32
CA MET A 1 10.55 -11.22 -14.65
C MET A 1 9.62 -10.06 -14.33
N GLN A 2 8.87 -9.56 -15.32
CA GLN A 2 7.91 -8.48 -15.11
C GLN A 2 6.59 -9.10 -14.65
N ASN A 3 6.37 -9.09 -13.34
CA ASN A 3 5.08 -9.49 -12.78
C ASN A 3 4.11 -8.32 -13.02
N ASN A 4 3.07 -8.54 -13.82
CA ASN A 4 2.00 -7.58 -14.06
C ASN A 4 1.10 -7.49 -12.82
N VAL A 5 1.63 -6.87 -11.76
CA VAL A 5 0.89 -6.63 -10.53
C VAL A 5 -0.04 -5.44 -10.79
N PRO A 6 -1.37 -5.61 -10.73
CA PRO A 6 -2.28 -4.49 -10.84
C PRO A 6 -2.03 -3.55 -9.66
N TYR A 7 -1.70 -2.29 -9.95
CA TYR A 7 -1.52 -1.25 -8.95
C TYR A 7 -2.23 0.02 -9.41
N ASN A 8 -2.64 0.84 -8.43
CA ASN A 8 -3.20 2.16 -8.68
C ASN A 8 -2.24 3.18 -8.09
N GLU A 9 -1.64 4.00 -8.94
CA GLU A 9 -0.86 5.15 -8.50
C GLU A 9 -1.78 6.29 -8.09
N VAL A 10 -1.47 6.93 -6.96
CA VAL A 10 -2.24 8.06 -6.44
C VAL A 10 -1.29 9.25 -6.31
N ASP A 11 -1.51 10.26 -7.15
CA ASP A 11 -0.79 11.52 -7.07
C ASP A 11 -1.45 12.43 -6.02
N LEU A 12 -0.84 12.47 -4.83
CA LEU A 12 -1.35 13.24 -3.70
C LEU A 12 -1.27 14.76 -3.90
N SER A 13 -0.42 15.24 -4.81
CA SER A 13 -0.35 16.68 -5.11
C SER A 13 -1.64 17.24 -5.70
N LYS A 14 -2.49 16.36 -6.24
CA LYS A 14 -3.77 16.71 -6.86
C LYS A 14 -4.98 16.46 -5.95
N ASP A 15 -4.78 15.85 -4.78
CA ASP A 15 -5.87 15.43 -3.89
C ASP A 15 -5.46 15.58 -2.41
N PRO A 16 -5.59 16.79 -1.84
CA PRO A 16 -5.19 17.08 -0.46
C PRO A 16 -6.02 16.34 0.60
N GLU A 17 -7.28 16.02 0.30
CA GLU A 17 -8.14 15.25 1.22
C GLU A 17 -7.61 13.83 1.37
N ARG A 18 -7.23 13.21 0.26
CA ARG A 18 -6.64 11.87 0.26
C ARG A 18 -5.25 11.81 0.87
N GLU A 19 -4.46 12.89 0.76
CA GLU A 19 -3.21 13.03 1.52
C GLU A 19 -3.49 13.01 3.03
N GLN A 20 -4.51 13.75 3.48
CA GLN A 20 -4.88 13.78 4.90
C GLN A 20 -5.36 12.42 5.40
N ASP A 21 -6.12 11.67 4.60
CA ASP A 21 -6.53 10.29 4.94
C ASP A 21 -5.33 9.36 5.07
N LEU A 22 -4.34 9.46 4.19
CA LEU A 22 -3.11 8.66 4.28
C LEU A 22 -2.28 9.04 5.50
N ILE A 23 -2.21 10.33 5.85
CA ILE A 23 -1.56 10.77 7.09
C ILE A 23 -2.28 10.17 8.30
N ASN A 24 -3.62 10.18 8.32
CA ASN A 24 -4.41 9.59 9.40
C ASN A 24 -4.19 8.07 9.51
N LEU A 25 -4.01 7.38 8.38
CA LEU A 25 -3.77 5.93 8.34
C LEU A 25 -2.34 5.53 8.71
N THR A 26 -1.34 6.34 8.34
CA THR A 26 0.09 6.00 8.46
C THR A 26 0.80 6.73 9.61
N GLY A 27 0.14 7.74 10.20
CA GLY A 27 0.68 8.59 11.27
C GLY A 27 1.71 9.61 10.80
N SER A 28 1.99 9.73 9.50
CA SER A 28 2.96 10.70 8.97
C SER A 28 2.67 11.08 7.51
N ARG A 29 3.26 12.18 7.04
CA ARG A 29 3.21 12.64 5.64
C ARG A 29 4.16 11.87 4.70
N ILE A 30 4.91 10.88 5.22
CA ILE A 30 6.05 10.31 4.48
C ILE A 30 5.57 9.52 3.25
N VAL A 31 6.04 9.95 2.08
CA VAL A 31 5.87 9.30 0.77
C VAL A 31 7.22 8.75 0.27
N PRO A 32 7.25 7.63 -0.48
CA PRO A 32 6.10 6.84 -0.93
C PRO A 32 5.53 5.93 0.16
N ALA A 33 4.20 5.81 0.18
CA ALA A 33 3.47 4.87 1.03
C ALA A 33 2.79 3.81 0.15
N PHE A 34 2.83 2.55 0.61
CA PHE A 34 2.22 1.42 -0.09
C PHE A 34 1.07 0.88 0.74
N LEU A 35 -0.11 0.77 0.13
CA LEU A 35 -1.30 0.20 0.75
C LEU A 35 -1.66 -1.12 0.06
N PHE A 36 -1.60 -2.21 0.80
CA PHE A 36 -2.04 -3.53 0.37
C PHE A 36 -3.43 -3.80 0.93
N GLU A 37 -4.37 -4.14 0.05
CA GLU A 37 -5.75 -4.45 0.41
C GLU A 37 -6.16 -5.81 -0.17
N LYS A 38 -6.79 -6.65 0.64
CA LYS A 38 -7.38 -7.94 0.20
C LYS A 38 -8.75 -8.13 0.81
N LYS A 39 -9.73 -8.41 -0.05
CA LYS A 39 -11.09 -8.76 0.38
C LYS A 39 -11.07 -10.11 1.07
N LYS A 40 -11.67 -10.20 2.25
CA LYS A 40 -11.89 -11.47 2.96
C LYS A 40 -13.17 -12.13 2.43
N TRP A 41 -13.20 -13.46 2.42
CA TRP A 41 -14.37 -14.23 1.96
C TRP A 41 -15.62 -13.88 2.80
N TYR A 42 -15.49 -13.77 4.12
CA TYR A 42 -16.62 -13.56 5.04
C TYR A 42 -16.95 -12.08 5.32
N GLY A 43 -16.68 -11.21 4.36
CA GLY A 43 -16.88 -9.76 4.52
C GLY A 43 -15.69 -9.07 5.19
N GLY A 44 -15.49 -7.80 4.81
CA GLY A 44 -14.39 -6.96 5.28
C GLY A 44 -13.13 -7.03 4.42
N THR A 45 -12.23 -6.07 4.66
CA THR A 45 -10.97 -5.92 3.91
C THR A 45 -9.81 -5.98 4.89
N LYS A 46 -8.83 -6.85 4.63
CA LYS A 46 -7.54 -6.79 5.31
C LYS A 46 -6.73 -5.68 4.66
N LYS A 47 -6.22 -4.75 5.47
CA LYS A 47 -5.36 -3.66 5.02
C LYS A 47 -4.01 -3.75 5.72
N LYS A 48 -2.94 -3.41 5.01
CA LYS A 48 -1.59 -3.25 5.57
C LYS A 48 -0.90 -2.14 4.81
N HIS A 49 -0.25 -1.24 5.53
CA HIS A 49 0.48 -0.13 4.94
C HIS A 49 1.98 -0.25 5.23
N PHE A 50 2.78 0.30 4.35
CA PHE A 50 4.23 0.46 4.51
C PHE A 50 4.63 1.87 4.12
N ILE A 51 5.59 2.44 4.83
CA ILE A 51 6.16 3.76 4.56
C ILE A 51 7.59 3.55 4.09
N GLY A 52 7.91 4.01 2.88
CA GLY A 52 9.20 3.82 2.24
C GLY A 52 9.38 2.39 1.69
N PHE A 53 9.82 2.29 0.45
CA PHE A 53 10.07 1.00 -0.20
C PHE A 53 11.32 0.32 0.37
N GLU A 54 12.44 1.05 0.45
CA GLU A 54 13.76 0.48 0.78
C GLU A 54 13.77 -0.26 2.12
N MET A 55 13.19 0.34 3.17
CA MET A 55 13.16 -0.29 4.49
C MET A 55 12.24 -1.54 4.55
N ASN A 56 11.34 -1.71 3.59
CA ASN A 56 10.32 -2.75 3.59
C ASN A 56 10.41 -3.67 2.36
N GLU A 57 11.48 -3.55 1.58
CA GLU A 57 11.60 -4.18 0.25
C GLU A 57 11.38 -5.68 0.32
N ASP A 58 12.05 -6.38 1.24
CA ASP A 58 11.93 -7.83 1.40
C ASP A 58 10.50 -8.27 1.70
N VAL A 59 9.78 -7.51 2.54
CA VAL A 59 8.41 -7.84 2.93
C VAL A 59 7.45 -7.56 1.78
N ILE A 60 7.62 -6.42 1.11
CA ILE A 60 6.81 -6.03 -0.06
C ILE A 60 6.98 -7.03 -1.20
N ARG A 61 8.22 -7.42 -1.51
CA ARG A 61 8.52 -8.43 -2.54
C ARG A 61 7.92 -9.78 -2.20
N ASN A 62 8.06 -10.25 -0.96
CA ASN A 62 7.43 -11.51 -0.54
C ASN A 62 5.90 -11.46 -0.65
N MET A 63 5.26 -10.33 -0.33
CA MET A 63 3.80 -10.18 -0.49
C MET A 63 3.37 -10.27 -1.95
N ILE A 64 4.13 -9.64 -2.86
CA ILE A 64 3.84 -9.61 -4.30
C ILE A 64 4.09 -10.98 -4.95
N GLU A 65 5.21 -11.62 -4.64
CA GLU A 65 5.66 -12.83 -5.35
C GLU A 65 4.96 -14.10 -4.84
N LYS A 66 4.60 -14.14 -3.56
CA LYS A 66 4.06 -15.35 -2.91
C LYS A 66 2.59 -15.23 -2.51
N ASP A 67 1.93 -14.12 -2.83
CA ASP A 67 0.54 -13.79 -2.41
C ASP A 67 0.28 -14.07 -0.91
N GLN A 68 1.28 -13.80 -0.05
CA GLN A 68 1.22 -14.06 1.39
C GLN A 68 0.38 -13.03 2.16
N PHE A 69 -0.58 -12.39 1.50
CA PHE A 69 -1.45 -11.37 2.10
C PHE A 69 -2.75 -11.95 2.66
#